data_AF-A0A2E9D0K8-F1
#
_entry.id   AF-A0A2E9D0K8-F1
#
_cell.length_a   1.000
_cell.length_b   1.000
_cell.length_c   1.000
_cell.angle_alpha   90.00
_cell.angle_beta   90.00
_cell.angle_gamma   90.00
#
_symmetry.space_group_name_H-M   'P 1'
#
loop_
_entity.id
_entity.type
_entity.pdbx_description
1 polymer ?
#
loop_
_entity_poly.entity_id
_entity_poly.type
_entity_poly.pdbx_seq_one_letter_code
_entity_poly.pdbx_strand_id
1 'polypeptide(L)'
;MNQVYRFACTIICLTLSTSCIAELKGPPEGRQQLVDALDAAWVRALDDGDVRELIGRFNAQDLIVNMADCLPDPEVTRYPENPTGTLKRILDEGVINVGISNTGKIDEGSTAFHFTRMGDALIDLILTRIANHYGADPIKQNIVYIPPPFRNTDYLNSGEADILGLVNALGGSTRDGERRRTARRYTCTMTSTGQFVWMLKDGGPDWEDIDDALNASGVHFCAGPLSNELTKTYFDQPGQTKKTEFMSDLALCLPKLVNGTADAMISPLPNESYFPEYIDTDGDGEAETATVGLFRAINTMIVAGTPLWVAVD
;
A
#
# COMPACT_ATOMS: atom_id res chain seq x y z
N MET A 1 44.52 -11.17 -68.76
CA MET A 1 45.00 -11.58 -67.43
C MET A 1 44.24 -10.78 -66.38
N ASN A 2 43.28 -11.46 -65.73
CA ASN A 2 42.88 -11.36 -64.33
C ASN A 2 43.17 -10.05 -63.56
N GLN A 3 42.13 -9.30 -63.19
CA GLN A 3 41.76 -9.21 -61.77
C GLN A 3 40.35 -8.65 -61.57
N VAL A 4 39.62 -9.42 -60.77
CA VAL A 4 38.26 -9.24 -60.29
C VAL A 4 38.32 -8.36 -59.05
N TYR A 5 37.53 -7.29 -58.98
CA TYR A 5 37.14 -6.69 -57.70
C TYR A 5 35.61 -6.60 -57.64
N ARG A 6 35.06 -7.48 -56.81
CA ARG A 6 33.63 -7.56 -56.47
C ARG A 6 33.29 -6.41 -55.53
N PHE A 7 32.32 -5.59 -55.90
CA PHE A 7 31.60 -4.71 -54.97
C PHE A 7 30.77 -5.58 -54.01
N ALA A 8 31.15 -5.58 -52.73
CA ALA A 8 30.35 -6.15 -51.66
C ALA A 8 29.28 -5.12 -51.26
N CYS A 9 28.05 -5.33 -51.74
CA CYS A 9 26.88 -4.60 -51.29
C CYS A 9 26.46 -5.20 -49.94
N THR A 10 26.82 -4.54 -48.84
CA THR A 10 26.40 -4.93 -47.49
C THR A 10 24.96 -4.44 -47.30
N ILE A 11 24.01 -5.36 -47.39
CA ILE A 11 22.62 -5.11 -46.98
C ILE A 11 22.62 -5.06 -45.45
N ILE A 12 22.53 -3.85 -44.92
CA ILE A 12 22.20 -3.62 -43.51
C ILE A 12 20.71 -3.93 -43.37
N CYS A 13 20.38 -5.14 -42.90
CA CYS A 13 19.07 -5.42 -42.34
C CYS A 13 18.95 -4.61 -41.04
N LEU A 14 18.33 -3.43 -41.12
CA LEU A 14 17.75 -2.78 -39.95
C LEU A 14 16.69 -3.73 -39.39
N THR A 15 17.03 -4.46 -38.33
CA THR A 15 16.05 -4.99 -37.41
C THR A 15 15.41 -3.78 -36.72
N LEU A 16 14.34 -3.26 -37.34
CA LEU A 16 13.37 -2.44 -36.63
C LEU A 16 12.83 -3.32 -35.51
N SER A 17 13.39 -3.15 -34.32
CA SER A 17 12.71 -3.53 -33.09
C SER A 17 11.44 -2.69 -33.06
N THR A 18 10.36 -3.23 -33.59
CA THR A 18 9.02 -2.87 -33.18
C THR A 18 8.97 -3.16 -31.70
N SER A 19 9.31 -2.16 -30.88
CA SER A 19 8.78 -2.07 -29.53
C SER A 19 7.28 -2.22 -29.73
N CYS A 20 6.75 -3.40 -29.42
CA CYS A 20 5.32 -3.55 -29.22
C CYS A 20 5.00 -2.52 -28.15
N ILE A 21 4.42 -1.39 -28.55
CA ILE A 21 3.67 -0.56 -27.64
C ILE A 21 2.58 -1.52 -27.18
N ALA A 22 2.73 -2.05 -25.97
CA ALA A 22 1.68 -2.82 -25.35
C ALA A 22 0.45 -1.93 -25.40
N GLU A 23 -0.56 -2.37 -26.15
CA GLU A 23 -1.83 -1.68 -26.24
C GLU A 23 -2.35 -1.56 -24.80
N LEU A 24 -2.68 -0.33 -24.39
CA LEU A 24 -3.24 -0.05 -23.07
C LEU A 24 -4.40 -1.02 -22.83
N LYS A 25 -4.36 -1.76 -21.72
CA LYS A 25 -5.50 -2.59 -21.31
C LYS A 25 -6.61 -1.65 -20.82
N GLY A 26 -7.48 -1.24 -21.73
CA GLY A 26 -8.63 -0.39 -21.45
C GLY A 26 -8.43 1.09 -21.80
N PRO A 27 -9.53 1.84 -21.93
CA PRO A 27 -9.49 3.22 -22.39
C PRO A 27 -9.01 4.18 -21.28
N PRO A 28 -8.11 5.14 -21.57
CA PRO A 28 -7.61 6.11 -20.58
C PRO A 28 -8.69 7.10 -20.11
N GLU A 29 -9.73 7.32 -20.90
CA GLU A 29 -10.87 8.15 -20.52
C GLU A 29 -11.68 7.53 -19.36
N GLY A 30 -12.41 8.36 -18.62
CA GLY A 30 -13.28 7.88 -17.54
C GLY A 30 -12.57 7.47 -16.24
N ARG A 31 -11.24 7.61 -16.13
CA ARG A 31 -10.48 7.36 -14.89
C ARG A 31 -10.82 8.33 -13.76
N GLN A 32 -11.06 9.62 -14.08
CA GLN A 32 -11.59 10.55 -13.08
C GLN A 32 -13.01 10.17 -12.65
N GLN A 33 -13.87 9.72 -13.57
CA GLN A 33 -15.20 9.24 -13.20
C GLN A 33 -15.12 8.02 -12.27
N LEU A 34 -14.14 7.13 -12.46
CA LEU A 34 -13.91 6.03 -11.52
C LEU A 34 -13.58 6.56 -10.12
N VAL A 35 -12.69 7.55 -9.99
CA VAL A 35 -12.39 8.19 -8.70
C VAL A 35 -13.66 8.80 -8.08
N ASP A 36 -14.40 9.60 -8.85
CA ASP A 36 -15.62 10.27 -8.37
C ASP A 36 -16.70 9.26 -7.93
N ALA A 37 -16.83 8.12 -8.63
CA ALA A 37 -17.75 7.05 -8.27
C ALA A 37 -17.33 6.31 -6.99
N LEU A 38 -16.02 6.07 -6.81
CA LEU A 38 -15.47 5.50 -5.58
C LEU A 38 -15.68 6.44 -4.39
N ASP A 39 -15.44 7.75 -4.56
CA ASP A 39 -15.67 8.76 -3.52
C ASP A 39 -17.14 8.88 -3.16
N ALA A 40 -18.03 8.91 -4.15
CA ALA A 40 -19.48 8.97 -3.95
C ALA A 40 -20.01 7.76 -3.17
N ALA A 41 -19.48 6.56 -3.45
CA ALA A 41 -19.82 5.35 -2.71
C ALA A 41 -19.23 5.34 -1.30
N TRP A 42 -17.97 5.77 -1.15
CA TRP A 42 -17.27 5.86 0.13
C TRP A 42 -17.96 6.81 1.11
N VAL A 43 -18.27 8.03 0.68
CA VAL A 43 -18.97 9.04 1.49
C VAL A 43 -20.31 8.52 2.02
N ARG A 44 -21.07 7.80 1.18
CA ARG A 44 -22.35 7.18 1.60
C ARG A 44 -22.13 6.02 2.57
N ALA A 45 -21.11 5.19 2.35
CA ALA A 45 -20.77 4.11 3.28
C ALA A 45 -20.34 4.63 4.66
N LEU A 46 -19.68 5.80 4.70
CA LEU A 46 -19.36 6.50 5.95
C LEU A 46 -20.61 7.06 6.63
N ASP A 47 -21.47 7.75 5.88
CA ASP A 47 -22.70 8.38 6.38
C ASP A 47 -23.66 7.33 6.97
N ASP A 48 -23.85 6.22 6.27
CA ASP A 48 -24.71 5.11 6.70
C ASP A 48 -24.13 4.30 7.89
N GLY A 49 -22.84 4.46 8.20
CA GLY A 49 -22.16 3.76 9.29
C GLY A 49 -21.58 2.39 8.94
N ASP A 50 -21.76 1.91 7.71
CA ASP A 50 -21.27 0.60 7.23
C ASP A 50 -19.77 0.41 7.44
N VAL A 51 -18.98 1.47 7.24
CA VAL A 51 -17.52 1.43 7.42
C VAL A 51 -17.17 1.11 8.88
N ARG A 52 -17.87 1.70 9.85
CA ARG A 52 -17.63 1.44 11.27
C ARG A 52 -18.03 0.01 11.65
N GLU A 53 -19.13 -0.48 11.10
CA GLU A 53 -19.54 -1.87 11.28
C GLU A 53 -18.50 -2.84 10.69
N LEU A 54 -18.00 -2.57 9.48
CA LEU A 54 -16.95 -3.35 8.84
C LEU A 54 -15.68 -3.37 9.70
N ILE A 55 -15.17 -2.22 10.14
CA ILE A 55 -14.00 -2.14 11.03
C ILE A 55 -14.23 -2.96 12.31
N GLY A 56 -15.43 -2.89 12.90
CA GLY A 56 -15.80 -3.65 14.09
C GLY A 56 -15.77 -5.17 13.87
N ARG A 57 -16.23 -5.65 12.70
CA ARG A 57 -16.18 -7.08 12.33
C ARG A 57 -14.76 -7.64 12.22
N PHE A 58 -13.78 -6.78 11.91
CA PHE A 58 -12.37 -7.16 11.82
C PHE A 58 -11.57 -6.88 13.11
N ASN A 59 -12.22 -6.39 14.17
CA ASN A 59 -11.54 -5.99 15.41
C ASN A 59 -10.38 -5.01 15.17
N ALA A 60 -10.60 -4.03 14.28
CA ALA A 60 -9.60 -3.08 13.82
C ALA A 60 -9.86 -1.64 14.33
N GLN A 61 -10.67 -1.48 15.38
CA GLN A 61 -11.12 -0.17 15.87
C GLN A 61 -9.99 0.71 16.41
N ASP A 62 -8.94 0.12 16.97
CA ASP A 62 -7.74 0.80 17.44
C ASP A 62 -6.63 0.84 16.39
N LEU A 63 -6.70 -0.03 15.36
CA LEU A 63 -5.80 -0.03 14.21
C LEU A 63 -6.12 1.09 13.21
N ILE A 64 -7.40 1.33 12.95
CA ILE A 64 -7.88 2.30 11.95
C ILE A 64 -8.28 3.61 12.61
N VAL A 65 -7.57 4.67 12.22
CA VAL A 65 -7.89 6.05 12.59
C VAL A 65 -8.95 6.58 11.62
N ASN A 66 -10.05 7.11 12.17
CA ASN A 66 -11.05 7.81 11.38
C ASN A 66 -10.47 9.14 10.88
N MET A 67 -10.34 9.30 9.56
CA MET A 67 -9.97 10.56 8.92
C MET A 67 -11.10 11.00 7.99
N ALA A 68 -11.42 12.29 8.00
CA ALA A 68 -12.49 12.87 7.19
C ALA A 68 -11.92 13.98 6.28
N ASP A 69 -11.02 13.61 5.37
CA ASP A 69 -10.53 14.52 4.33
C ASP A 69 -11.60 14.79 3.26
N CYS A 70 -12.54 13.85 3.10
CA CYS A 70 -13.86 14.10 2.53
C CYS A 70 -14.92 13.96 3.61
N LEU A 71 -15.71 15.01 3.82
CA LEU A 71 -16.85 14.95 4.72
C LEU A 71 -17.89 13.98 4.15
N PRO A 72 -18.61 13.22 5.00
CA PRO A 72 -19.70 12.35 4.57
C PRO A 72 -20.91 13.19 4.13
N ASP A 73 -20.79 13.88 3.00
CA ASP A 73 -21.81 14.72 2.39
C ASP A 73 -22.16 14.19 0.98
N PRO A 74 -23.19 13.32 0.90
CA PRO A 74 -23.64 12.73 -0.37
C PRO A 74 -24.19 13.75 -1.37
N GLU A 75 -24.61 14.95 -0.94
CA GLU A 75 -25.24 15.95 -1.80
C GLU A 75 -24.22 16.64 -2.72
N VAL A 76 -22.99 16.82 -2.21
CA VAL A 76 -21.86 17.41 -2.94
C VAL A 76 -20.95 16.36 -3.57
N THR A 77 -20.95 15.12 -3.05
CA THR A 77 -20.18 14.00 -3.61
C THR A 77 -21.08 13.10 -4.46
N ARG A 78 -21.39 13.57 -5.67
CA ARG A 78 -22.33 12.91 -6.58
C ARG A 78 -21.64 11.87 -7.44
N TYR A 79 -22.35 10.78 -7.72
CA TYR A 79 -21.93 9.84 -8.75
C TYR A 79 -21.87 10.54 -10.11
N PRO A 80 -20.87 10.23 -10.96
CA PRO A 80 -20.83 10.71 -12.33
C PRO A 80 -22.06 10.28 -13.14
N GLU A 81 -22.65 11.25 -13.83
CA GLU A 81 -23.68 10.98 -14.83
C GLU A 81 -23.03 10.51 -16.14
N ASN A 82 -23.67 9.56 -16.84
CA ASN A 82 -23.22 9.00 -18.11
C ASN A 82 -21.76 8.46 -18.07
N PRO A 83 -21.52 7.33 -17.38
CA PRO A 83 -20.20 6.70 -17.34
C PRO A 83 -19.61 6.46 -18.73
N THR A 84 -18.32 6.74 -18.88
CA THR A 84 -17.52 6.46 -20.07
C THR A 84 -16.21 5.77 -19.70
N GLY A 85 -15.48 5.29 -20.70
CA GLY A 85 -14.13 4.77 -20.55
C GLY A 85 -13.99 3.68 -19.48
N THR A 86 -13.03 3.86 -18.57
CA THR A 86 -12.69 2.88 -17.53
C THR A 86 -13.88 2.55 -16.62
N LEU A 87 -14.61 3.55 -16.11
CA LEU A 87 -15.77 3.31 -15.25
C LEU A 87 -16.86 2.53 -16.01
N LYS A 88 -17.18 2.95 -17.24
CA LYS A 88 -18.16 2.24 -18.07
C LYS A 88 -17.75 0.79 -18.31
N ARG A 89 -16.48 0.54 -18.64
CA ARG A 89 -15.96 -0.82 -18.84
C ARG A 89 -16.18 -1.68 -17.60
N ILE A 90 -15.85 -1.18 -16.42
CA ILE A 90 -16.03 -1.91 -15.15
C ILE A 90 -17.51 -2.22 -14.90
N LEU A 91 -18.41 -1.26 -15.17
CA LEU A 91 -19.86 -1.44 -15.02
C LEU A 91 -20.42 -2.46 -16.02
N ASP A 92 -19.96 -2.44 -17.27
CA ASP A 92 -20.42 -3.33 -18.34
C ASP A 92 -19.87 -4.76 -18.16
N GLU A 93 -18.61 -4.89 -17.73
CA GLU A 93 -17.92 -6.19 -17.57
C GLU A 93 -18.15 -6.82 -16.19
N GLY A 94 -18.53 -6.03 -15.18
CA GLY A 94 -18.71 -6.49 -13.80
C GLY A 94 -17.40 -6.92 -13.14
N VAL A 95 -16.25 -6.38 -13.56
CA VAL A 95 -14.93 -6.72 -13.03
C VAL A 95 -14.05 -5.47 -12.90
N ILE A 96 -13.35 -5.38 -11.77
CA ILE A 96 -12.30 -4.39 -11.54
C ILE A 96 -10.98 -5.08 -11.18
N ASN A 97 -9.89 -4.67 -11.80
CA ASN A 97 -8.55 -5.19 -11.52
C ASN A 97 -7.92 -4.40 -10.36
N VAL A 98 -7.66 -5.08 -9.25
CA VAL A 98 -7.10 -4.47 -8.03
C VAL A 98 -5.64 -4.88 -7.87
N GLY A 99 -4.73 -3.94 -8.07
CA GLY A 99 -3.30 -4.13 -7.93
C GLY A 99 -2.86 -4.19 -6.46
N ILE A 100 -2.16 -5.26 -6.07
CA ILE A 100 -1.62 -5.44 -4.72
C ILE A 100 -0.12 -5.73 -4.80
N SER A 101 0.69 -4.92 -4.11
CA SER A 101 2.13 -5.17 -3.93
C SER A 101 2.34 -6.38 -3.02
N ASN A 102 2.89 -7.47 -3.56
CA ASN A 102 3.09 -8.73 -2.84
C ASN A 102 4.44 -9.39 -3.22
N THR A 103 5.27 -9.76 -2.23
CA THR A 103 6.49 -10.59 -2.35
C THR A 103 6.26 -12.09 -2.11
N GLY A 104 5.07 -12.51 -1.68
CA GLY A 104 4.77 -13.90 -1.36
C GLY A 104 3.73 -14.11 -0.23
N LYS A 105 4.18 -14.68 0.90
CA LYS A 105 3.32 -15.13 1.99
C LYS A 105 2.92 -13.98 2.92
N ILE A 106 1.61 -13.77 3.08
CA ILE A 106 1.03 -12.87 4.07
C ILE A 106 0.53 -13.75 5.22
N ASP A 107 1.20 -13.71 6.37
CA ASP A 107 0.86 -14.45 7.59
C ASP A 107 1.05 -13.56 8.83
N GLU A 108 0.88 -14.11 10.03
CA GLU A 108 0.98 -13.37 11.30
C GLU A 108 2.35 -12.69 11.50
N GLY A 109 3.39 -13.11 10.78
CA GLY A 109 4.69 -12.45 10.75
C GLY A 109 4.73 -11.18 9.89
N SER A 110 3.61 -10.83 9.24
CA SER A 110 3.46 -9.68 8.36
C SER A 110 2.57 -8.62 8.99
N THR A 111 3.02 -7.37 8.99
CA THR A 111 2.11 -6.25 9.31
C THR A 111 0.92 -6.22 8.34
N ALA A 112 1.12 -6.57 7.06
CA ALA A 112 0.08 -6.51 6.04
C ALA A 112 -1.09 -7.49 6.29
N PHE A 113 -0.85 -8.57 7.04
CA PHE A 113 -1.87 -9.57 7.39
C PHE A 113 -3.11 -8.97 8.05
N HIS A 114 -2.91 -7.95 8.90
CA HIS A 114 -3.98 -7.26 9.61
C HIS A 114 -4.81 -6.32 8.73
N PHE A 115 -4.32 -5.98 7.53
CA PHE A 115 -4.96 -5.02 6.64
C PHE A 115 -5.60 -5.66 5.41
N THR A 116 -5.03 -6.74 4.87
CA THR A 116 -5.46 -7.29 3.57
C THR A 116 -6.94 -7.64 3.53
N ARG A 117 -7.42 -8.49 4.46
CA ARG A 117 -8.82 -8.97 4.42
C ARG A 117 -9.85 -7.86 4.64
N MET A 118 -9.52 -6.91 5.53
CA MET A 118 -10.39 -5.76 5.78
C MET A 118 -10.38 -4.83 4.57
N GLY A 119 -9.22 -4.62 3.93
CA GLY A 119 -9.10 -3.80 2.74
C GLY A 119 -9.90 -4.36 1.57
N ASP A 120 -9.83 -5.67 1.33
CA ASP A 120 -10.63 -6.35 0.30
C ASP A 120 -12.12 -6.18 0.58
N ALA A 121 -12.55 -6.40 1.82
CA ALA A 121 -13.96 -6.25 2.23
C ALA A 121 -14.44 -4.80 2.12
N LEU A 122 -13.56 -3.82 2.35
CA LEU A 122 -13.89 -2.42 2.18
C LEU A 122 -14.06 -2.06 0.70
N ILE A 123 -13.18 -2.56 -0.17
CA ILE A 123 -13.34 -2.38 -1.62
C ILE A 123 -14.65 -3.03 -2.09
N ASP A 124 -14.97 -4.25 -1.66
CA ASP A 124 -16.24 -4.93 -1.99
C ASP A 124 -17.47 -4.12 -1.58
N LEU A 125 -17.45 -3.51 -0.39
CA LEU A 125 -18.52 -2.64 0.10
C LEU A 125 -18.76 -1.47 -0.86
N ILE A 126 -17.67 -0.83 -1.32
CA ILE A 126 -17.74 0.32 -2.24
C ILE A 126 -18.22 -0.11 -3.62
N LEU A 127 -17.69 -1.20 -4.16
CA LEU A 127 -18.09 -1.73 -5.46
C LEU A 127 -19.55 -2.16 -5.48
N THR A 128 -20.05 -2.75 -4.39
CA THR A 128 -21.48 -3.10 -4.24
C THR A 128 -22.36 -1.85 -4.33
N ARG A 129 -21.97 -0.75 -3.68
CA ARG A 129 -22.71 0.51 -3.74
C ARG A 129 -22.69 1.14 -5.13
N ILE A 130 -21.55 1.08 -5.82
CA ILE A 130 -21.44 1.53 -7.22
C ILE A 130 -22.37 0.71 -8.11
N ALA A 131 -22.31 -0.63 -8.05
CA ALA A 131 -23.15 -1.51 -8.86
C ALA A 131 -24.65 -1.22 -8.63
N ASN A 132 -25.07 -1.11 -7.37
CA ASN A 132 -26.44 -0.79 -7.01
C ASN A 132 -26.89 0.59 -7.52
N HIS A 133 -26.03 1.61 -7.46
CA HIS A 133 -26.36 2.95 -7.95
C HIS A 133 -26.64 2.96 -9.45
N TYR A 134 -25.80 2.28 -10.23
CA TYR A 134 -25.92 2.24 -11.69
C TYR A 134 -26.87 1.17 -12.21
N GLY A 135 -27.44 0.32 -11.33
CA GLY A 135 -28.26 -0.82 -11.74
C GLY A 135 -27.47 -1.85 -12.55
N ALA A 136 -26.17 -1.98 -12.28
CA ALA A 136 -25.27 -2.92 -12.94
C ALA A 136 -25.25 -4.28 -12.20
N ASP A 137 -24.73 -5.31 -12.87
CA ASP A 137 -24.43 -6.59 -12.24
C ASP A 137 -23.35 -6.44 -11.15
N PRO A 138 -23.25 -7.38 -10.19
CA PRO A 138 -22.23 -7.31 -9.14
C PRO A 138 -20.81 -7.22 -9.70
N ILE A 139 -20.07 -6.19 -9.29
CA ILE A 139 -18.68 -5.97 -9.70
C ILE A 139 -17.77 -6.82 -8.83
N LYS A 140 -16.97 -7.69 -9.46
CA LYS A 140 -16.01 -8.56 -8.78
C LYS A 140 -14.61 -7.97 -8.80
N GLN A 141 -13.88 -8.16 -7.70
CA GLN A 141 -12.44 -7.89 -7.66
C GLN A 141 -11.67 -8.99 -8.37
N ASN A 142 -10.82 -8.61 -9.31
CA ASN A 142 -9.76 -9.45 -9.85
C ASN A 142 -8.41 -8.98 -9.29
N ILE A 143 -7.79 -9.78 -8.43
CA ILE A 143 -6.53 -9.39 -7.79
C ILE A 143 -5.36 -9.53 -8.75
N VAL A 144 -4.62 -8.44 -8.93
CA VAL A 144 -3.41 -8.38 -9.75
C VAL A 144 -2.20 -8.22 -8.84
N TYR A 145 -1.42 -9.29 -8.70
CA TYR A 145 -0.22 -9.27 -7.88
C TYR A 145 0.92 -8.52 -8.58
N ILE A 146 1.45 -7.51 -7.90
CA ILE A 146 2.56 -6.68 -8.36
C ILE A 146 3.81 -7.16 -7.62
N PRO A 147 4.77 -7.81 -8.29
CA PRO A 147 5.98 -8.32 -7.66
C PRO A 147 6.99 -7.19 -7.39
N PRO A 148 8.00 -7.42 -6.54
CA PRO A 148 9.20 -6.58 -6.47
C PRO A 148 9.79 -6.30 -7.86
N PRO A 149 10.22 -5.06 -8.14
CA PRO A 149 10.40 -3.93 -7.22
C PRO A 149 9.14 -3.05 -7.04
N PHE A 150 7.93 -3.62 -7.15
CA PHE A 150 6.65 -2.94 -6.89
C PHE A 150 6.40 -1.72 -7.79
N ARG A 151 6.40 -1.98 -9.10
CA ARG A 151 6.15 -1.01 -10.18
C ARG A 151 4.69 -0.57 -10.27
N ASN A 152 4.11 -0.21 -9.13
CA ASN A 152 2.69 0.11 -8.94
C ASN A 152 2.12 1.12 -9.94
N THR A 153 2.87 2.19 -10.25
CA THR A 153 2.43 3.20 -11.22
C THR A 153 2.39 2.64 -12.64
N ASP A 154 3.33 1.77 -13.00
CA ASP A 154 3.36 1.18 -14.34
C ASP A 154 2.16 0.25 -14.57
N TYR A 155 1.74 -0.51 -13.55
CA TYR A 155 0.56 -1.38 -13.61
C TYR A 155 -0.74 -0.59 -13.77
N LEU A 156 -0.85 0.56 -13.09
CA LEU A 156 -1.96 1.49 -13.31
C LEU A 156 -1.92 2.06 -14.73
N ASN A 157 -0.77 2.57 -15.14
CA ASN A 157 -0.63 3.24 -16.43
C ASN A 157 -0.84 2.29 -17.60
N SER A 158 -0.45 1.01 -17.49
CA SER A 158 -0.68 0.00 -18.53
C SER A 158 -2.12 -0.50 -18.59
N GLY A 159 -2.94 -0.20 -17.57
CA GLY A 159 -4.29 -0.75 -17.41
C GLY A 159 -4.31 -2.21 -16.96
N GLU A 160 -3.18 -2.77 -16.53
CA GLU A 160 -3.15 -4.08 -15.88
C GLU A 160 -3.86 -4.05 -14.52
N ALA A 161 -3.83 -2.91 -13.82
CA ALA A 161 -4.64 -2.64 -12.66
C ALA A 161 -5.50 -1.38 -12.92
N ASP A 162 -6.76 -1.44 -12.52
CA ASP A 162 -7.69 -0.29 -12.58
C ASP A 162 -7.50 0.61 -11.35
N ILE A 163 -7.34 -0.04 -10.20
CA ILE A 163 -7.00 0.58 -8.93
C ILE A 163 -5.83 -0.14 -8.28
N LEU A 164 -5.09 0.55 -7.43
CA LEU A 164 -4.27 -0.12 -6.42
C LEU A 164 -5.10 -0.28 -5.15
N GLY A 165 -4.99 -1.43 -4.49
CA GLY A 165 -5.61 -1.68 -3.19
C GLY A 165 -5.09 -0.72 -2.11
N LEU A 166 -5.54 -0.92 -0.87
CA LEU A 166 -5.21 -0.07 0.28
C LEU A 166 -3.79 -0.30 0.82
N VAL A 167 -2.84 -0.36 -0.09
CA VAL A 167 -1.41 -0.41 0.14
C VAL A 167 -0.83 0.80 -0.59
N ASN A 168 -0.36 1.78 0.19
CA ASN A 168 0.43 2.97 -0.17
C ASN A 168 -0.16 4.25 0.39
N ALA A 169 0.49 4.77 1.43
CA ALA A 169 0.16 6.08 1.98
C ALA A 169 0.25 7.20 0.93
N LEU A 170 -0.66 8.15 1.05
CA LEU A 170 -0.88 9.31 0.19
C LEU A 170 0.36 10.23 0.10
N GLY A 171 1.20 10.26 1.14
CA GLY A 171 2.42 11.08 1.22
C GLY A 171 3.66 10.50 0.53
N GLY A 172 3.63 9.24 0.08
CA GLY A 172 4.82 8.56 -0.43
C GLY A 172 5.23 8.94 -1.86
N SER A 173 6.36 8.39 -2.29
CA SER A 173 6.89 8.50 -3.65
C SER A 173 6.66 7.22 -4.47
N THR A 174 6.73 7.36 -5.80
CA THR A 174 6.88 6.24 -6.73
C THR A 174 8.31 5.76 -6.69
N ARG A 175 8.56 4.58 -7.27
CA ARG A 175 9.92 4.04 -7.40
C ARG A 175 10.86 5.01 -8.12
N ASP A 176 10.34 5.73 -9.10
CA ASP A 176 11.13 6.63 -9.96
C ASP A 176 11.32 8.03 -9.32
N GLY A 177 10.92 8.19 -8.04
CA GLY A 177 11.18 9.40 -7.25
C GLY A 177 10.10 10.48 -7.36
N GLU A 178 9.02 10.24 -8.09
CA GLU A 178 7.90 11.19 -8.20
C GLU A 178 6.97 11.09 -7.00
N ARG A 179 6.31 12.19 -6.62
CA ARG A 179 5.26 12.13 -5.58
C ARG A 179 4.07 11.33 -6.11
N ARG A 180 3.53 10.38 -5.33
CA ARG A 180 2.39 9.53 -5.77
C ARG A 180 1.17 10.36 -6.18
N ARG A 181 0.87 11.44 -5.45
CA ARG A 181 -0.24 12.37 -5.77
C ARG A 181 -0.06 13.12 -7.08
N THR A 182 1.14 13.18 -7.62
CA THR A 182 1.44 13.78 -8.92
C THR A 182 1.39 12.74 -10.03
N ALA A 183 1.84 11.52 -9.74
CA ALA A 183 1.92 10.43 -10.70
C ALA A 183 0.60 9.65 -10.89
N ARG A 184 -0.41 9.89 -10.04
CA ARG A 184 -1.66 9.11 -9.97
C ARG A 184 -2.84 9.99 -9.58
N ARG A 185 -4.04 9.63 -10.04
CA ARG A 185 -5.31 10.08 -9.45
C ARG A 185 -5.56 9.29 -8.15
N TYR A 186 -6.36 9.84 -7.25
CA TYR A 186 -6.65 9.21 -5.96
C TYR A 186 -8.01 9.63 -5.44
N THR A 187 -8.65 8.71 -4.71
CA THR A 187 -9.88 8.95 -3.95
C THR A 187 -9.60 9.78 -2.70
N CYS A 188 -10.66 10.17 -2.00
CA CYS A 188 -10.62 10.44 -0.57
C CYS A 188 -9.84 9.35 0.18
N THR A 189 -9.27 9.69 1.33
CA THR A 189 -8.62 8.69 2.16
C THR A 189 -9.65 7.71 2.69
N MET A 190 -9.42 6.42 2.43
CA MET A 190 -10.34 5.36 2.85
C MET A 190 -9.95 4.76 4.19
N THR A 191 -8.65 4.62 4.44
CA THR A 191 -8.15 4.13 5.73
C THR A 191 -6.97 4.97 6.17
N SER A 192 -6.83 5.15 7.47
CA SER A 192 -5.66 5.81 8.04
C SER A 192 -5.14 4.99 9.21
N THR A 193 -3.82 4.94 9.36
CA THR A 193 -3.16 4.20 10.44
C THR A 193 -2.23 5.12 11.21
N GLY A 194 -2.22 4.99 12.53
CA GLY A 194 -1.17 5.58 13.35
C GLY A 194 0.18 4.96 13.03
N GLN A 195 1.25 5.55 13.55
CA GLN A 195 2.62 5.06 13.36
C GLN A 195 3.29 5.08 14.73
N PHE A 196 3.97 3.98 15.07
CA PHE A 196 4.47 3.74 16.42
C PHE A 196 5.93 3.34 16.38
N VAL A 197 6.71 3.88 17.31
CA VAL A 197 8.08 3.44 17.59
C VAL A 197 8.00 2.34 18.65
N TRP A 198 8.21 1.10 18.24
CA TRP A 198 8.28 -0.06 19.10
C TRP A 198 9.72 -0.31 19.54
N MET A 199 9.91 -0.60 20.82
CA MET A 199 11.22 -0.92 21.38
C MET A 199 11.09 -1.97 22.48
N LEU A 200 12.21 -2.62 22.82
CA LEU A 200 12.26 -3.54 23.93
C LEU A 200 12.00 -2.78 25.23
N LYS A 201 11.13 -3.31 26.09
CA LYS A 201 10.76 -2.67 27.34
C LYS A 201 11.93 -2.64 28.32
N ASP A 202 12.59 -3.79 28.48
CA ASP A 202 13.74 -3.96 29.35
C ASP A 202 15.01 -4.06 28.50
N GLY A 203 16.02 -3.24 28.80
CA GLY A 203 17.28 -3.23 28.05
C GLY A 203 17.23 -2.55 26.67
N GLY A 204 16.07 -2.05 26.25
CA GLY A 204 15.94 -1.15 25.10
C GLY A 204 16.31 0.30 25.43
N PRO A 205 16.25 1.20 24.43
CA PRO A 205 16.45 2.64 24.64
C PRO A 205 15.47 3.20 25.69
N ASP A 206 15.90 4.21 26.44
CA ASP A 206 15.07 4.89 27.46
C ASP A 206 14.38 6.14 26.88
N TRP A 207 13.77 6.01 25.70
CA TRP A 207 13.03 7.10 25.07
C TRP A 207 11.63 7.23 25.68
N GLU A 208 11.24 8.44 26.05
CA GLU A 208 9.90 8.72 26.58
C GLU A 208 8.95 9.21 25.47
N ASP A 209 9.48 9.90 24.48
CA ASP A 209 8.73 10.43 23.36
C ASP A 209 9.44 10.28 21.99
N ILE A 210 8.80 10.84 20.96
CA ILE A 210 9.32 10.78 19.59
C ILE A 210 10.57 11.64 19.39
N ASP A 211 10.72 12.73 20.14
CA ASP A 211 11.84 13.64 20.01
C ASP A 211 13.13 12.98 20.53
N ASP A 212 13.04 12.16 21.57
CA ASP A 212 14.16 11.32 22.03
C ASP A 212 14.66 10.39 20.92
N ALA A 213 13.73 9.70 20.24
CA ALA A 213 14.05 8.79 19.15
C ALA A 213 14.65 9.53 17.94
N LEU A 214 14.14 10.72 17.62
CA LEU A 214 14.64 11.54 16.50
C LEU A 214 16.04 12.11 16.77
N ASN A 215 16.33 12.46 18.01
CA ASN A 215 17.62 13.02 18.42
C ASN A 215 18.67 11.94 18.74
N ALA A 216 18.28 10.68 18.78
CA ALA A 216 19.20 9.59 19.06
C ALA A 216 20.20 9.37 17.91
N SER A 217 21.47 9.21 18.26
CA SER A 217 22.58 8.98 17.34
C SER A 217 23.09 7.54 17.46
N GLY A 218 23.55 6.95 16.35
CA GLY A 218 24.10 5.59 16.35
C GLY A 218 23.04 4.48 16.43
N VAL A 219 21.78 4.80 16.11
CA VAL A 219 20.63 3.90 16.29
C VAL A 219 20.21 3.23 15.00
N HIS A 220 19.65 2.03 15.13
CA HIS A 220 19.25 1.13 14.07
C HIS A 220 17.74 0.91 14.12
N PHE A 221 17.03 1.46 13.14
CA PHE A 221 15.59 1.27 12.99
C PHE A 221 15.29 0.11 12.04
N CYS A 222 14.34 -0.74 12.42
CA CYS A 222 13.71 -1.71 11.53
C CYS A 222 12.33 -1.20 11.10
N ALA A 223 11.94 -1.37 9.84
CA ALA A 223 10.61 -0.95 9.39
C ALA A 223 10.05 -1.89 8.32
N GLY A 224 8.75 -2.16 8.43
CA GLY A 224 7.99 -2.87 7.42
C GLY A 224 7.64 -2.00 6.20
N PRO A 225 7.04 -2.60 5.17
CA PRO A 225 6.71 -1.91 3.92
C PRO A 225 5.67 -0.79 4.11
N LEU A 226 4.82 -0.86 5.15
CA LEU A 226 3.82 0.17 5.43
C LEU A 226 4.39 1.39 6.17
N SER A 227 5.59 1.27 6.76
CA SER A 227 6.24 2.33 7.55
C SER A 227 7.57 2.79 6.96
N ASN A 228 8.03 2.20 5.85
CA ASN A 228 9.39 2.42 5.32
C ASN A 228 9.66 3.88 4.92
N GLU A 229 8.76 4.53 4.18
CA GLU A 229 8.94 5.90 3.68
C GLU A 229 8.84 6.91 4.83
N LEU A 230 7.99 6.65 5.82
CA LEU A 230 7.93 7.46 7.02
C LEU A 230 9.23 7.34 7.80
N THR A 231 9.67 6.10 8.03
CA THR A 231 10.93 5.84 8.73
C THR A 231 12.07 6.52 8.00
N LYS A 232 12.09 6.37 6.67
CA LYS A 232 13.05 7.03 5.79
C LYS A 232 13.00 8.54 5.97
N THR A 233 11.84 9.17 5.97
CA THR A 233 11.73 10.63 6.01
C THR A 233 12.08 11.22 7.37
N TYR A 234 11.66 10.58 8.47
CA TYR A 234 11.80 11.13 9.81
C TYR A 234 13.12 10.76 10.49
N PHE A 235 13.62 9.55 10.26
CA PHE A 235 14.78 9.02 10.98
C PHE A 235 16.05 8.94 10.10
N ASP A 236 16.21 9.80 9.06
CA ASP A 236 17.42 9.81 8.18
C ASP A 236 18.49 10.77 8.66
N GLN A 237 18.52 11.04 9.96
CA GLN A 237 19.48 11.98 10.50
C GLN A 237 20.89 11.38 10.47
N PRO A 238 21.94 12.21 10.41
CA PRO A 238 23.32 11.74 10.47
C PRO A 238 23.55 10.76 11.62
N GLY A 239 24.04 9.57 11.31
CA GLY A 239 24.32 8.52 12.31
C GLY A 239 23.13 7.60 12.63
N GLN A 240 21.97 7.78 12.02
CA GLN A 240 20.86 6.81 12.08
C GLN A 240 20.97 5.83 10.90
N THR A 241 20.75 4.55 11.18
CA THR A 241 20.74 3.49 10.17
C THR A 241 19.36 2.83 10.12
N LYS A 242 18.90 2.46 8.92
CA LYS A 242 17.58 1.83 8.72
C LYS A 242 17.69 0.52 7.98
N LYS A 243 16.86 -0.44 8.37
CA LYS A 243 16.65 -1.68 7.64
C LYS A 243 15.17 -1.83 7.28
N THR A 244 14.87 -1.92 5.99
CA THR A 244 13.52 -2.19 5.50
C THR A 244 13.38 -3.66 5.16
N GLU A 245 12.36 -4.31 5.71
CA GLU A 245 12.01 -5.69 5.40
C GLU A 245 10.67 -5.70 4.65
N PHE A 246 10.60 -6.44 3.55
CA PHE A 246 9.39 -6.53 2.76
C PHE A 246 8.58 -7.77 3.17
N MET A 247 7.37 -7.52 3.66
CA MET A 247 6.29 -8.47 3.96
C MET A 247 6.37 -9.41 5.16
N SER A 248 7.53 -9.82 5.67
CA SER A 248 7.59 -10.59 6.93
C SER A 248 8.21 -9.75 8.02
N ASP A 249 7.82 -8.47 8.06
CA ASP A 249 8.51 -7.46 8.84
C ASP A 249 8.38 -7.69 10.35
N LEU A 250 7.28 -8.23 10.87
CA LEU A 250 7.19 -8.55 12.31
C LEU A 250 8.11 -9.71 12.66
N ALA A 251 8.04 -10.79 11.88
CA ALA A 251 8.90 -11.97 12.06
C ALA A 251 10.39 -11.64 11.88
N LEU A 252 10.74 -10.55 11.19
CA LEU A 252 12.12 -10.15 10.95
C LEU A 252 12.61 -8.99 11.82
N CYS A 253 11.72 -8.09 12.25
CA CYS A 253 12.09 -6.92 13.06
C CYS A 253 12.02 -7.24 14.54
N LEU A 254 10.99 -7.93 15.02
CA LEU A 254 10.85 -8.22 16.46
C LEU A 254 12.04 -9.03 17.02
N PRO A 255 12.56 -10.07 16.33
CA PRO A 255 13.78 -10.75 16.78
C PRO A 255 14.99 -9.83 16.87
N LYS A 256 15.10 -8.87 15.96
CA LYS A 256 16.22 -7.91 15.98
C LYS A 256 16.16 -6.99 17.19
N LEU A 257 14.97 -6.61 17.62
CA LEU A 257 14.76 -5.83 18.85
C LEU A 257 15.19 -6.65 20.06
N VAL A 258 14.74 -7.90 20.16
CA VAL A 258 15.11 -8.81 21.26
C VAL A 258 16.62 -9.05 21.31
N ASN A 259 17.24 -9.26 20.15
CA ASN A 259 18.68 -9.52 20.05
C ASN A 259 19.56 -8.26 20.14
N GLY A 260 18.96 -7.07 20.25
CA GLY A 260 19.69 -5.79 20.27
C GLY A 260 20.41 -5.45 18.96
N THR A 261 20.01 -6.06 17.84
CA THR A 261 20.54 -5.75 16.50
C THR A 261 19.74 -4.66 15.78
N ALA A 262 18.56 -4.32 16.32
CA ALA A 262 17.85 -3.10 16.03
C ALA A 262 17.41 -2.47 17.37
N ASP A 263 17.52 -1.15 17.47
CA ASP A 263 17.14 -0.41 18.68
C ASP A 263 15.62 -0.19 18.76
N ALA A 264 14.98 -0.05 17.60
CA ALA A 264 13.53 0.14 17.50
C ALA A 264 12.96 -0.37 16.17
N MET A 265 11.65 -0.62 16.16
CA MET A 265 10.85 -0.91 14.98
C MET A 265 9.81 0.18 14.75
N ILE A 266 9.64 0.66 13.51
CA ILE A 266 8.50 1.51 13.15
C ILE A 266 7.42 0.66 12.51
N SER A 267 6.20 0.72 13.06
CA SER A 267 5.05 -0.08 12.62
C SER A 267 3.74 0.69 12.74
N PRO A 268 2.73 0.42 11.89
CA PRO A 268 1.40 0.98 12.06
C PRO A 268 0.58 0.31 13.19
N LEU A 269 1.08 -0.77 13.78
CA LEU A 269 0.36 -1.53 14.78
C LEU A 269 0.39 -0.80 16.14
N PRO A 270 -0.77 -0.51 16.75
CA PRO A 270 -0.87 0.30 17.96
C PRO A 270 -0.62 -0.46 19.27
N ASN A 271 -0.71 -1.79 19.23
CA ASN A 271 -0.59 -2.64 20.41
C ASN A 271 0.11 -3.98 20.07
N GLU A 272 0.60 -4.66 21.10
CA GLU A 272 1.31 -5.95 20.98
C GLU A 272 0.40 -7.14 20.64
N SER A 273 -0.92 -7.02 20.81
CA SER A 273 -1.87 -8.09 20.44
C SER A 273 -1.95 -8.34 18.92
N TYR A 274 -1.37 -7.44 18.12
CA TYR A 274 -1.16 -7.63 16.69
C TYR A 274 0.17 -8.30 16.34
N PHE A 275 1.05 -8.55 17.32
CA PHE A 275 2.29 -9.27 17.08
C PHE A 275 2.03 -10.78 17.07
N PRO A 276 2.84 -11.57 16.34
CA PRO A 276 2.80 -13.02 16.46
C PRO A 276 3.06 -13.44 17.91
N GLU A 277 2.39 -14.49 18.37
CA GLU A 277 2.50 -14.95 19.78
C GLU A 277 3.95 -15.32 20.13
N TYR A 278 4.64 -15.97 19.19
CA TYR A 278 6.05 -16.33 19.29
C TYR A 278 6.82 -15.83 18.07
N ILE A 279 8.11 -15.56 18.28
CA ILE A 279 9.06 -15.18 17.23
C ILE A 279 10.32 -16.04 17.33
N ASP A 280 10.92 -16.31 16.17
CA ASP A 280 12.21 -17.00 16.02
C ASP A 280 13.35 -16.03 16.34
N THR A 281 14.04 -16.22 17.46
CA THR A 281 15.12 -15.32 17.90
C THR A 281 16.52 -15.81 17.56
N ASP A 282 16.73 -17.09 17.30
CA ASP A 282 18.06 -17.63 16.98
C ASP A 282 18.26 -17.94 15.48
N GLY A 283 17.20 -17.84 14.68
CA GLY A 283 17.17 -18.02 13.24
C GLY A 283 17.12 -19.49 12.81
N ASP A 284 16.72 -20.41 13.68
CA ASP A 284 16.61 -21.84 13.37
C ASP A 284 15.30 -22.22 12.63
N GLY A 285 14.37 -21.27 12.50
CA GLY A 285 13.09 -21.43 11.84
C GLY A 285 11.93 -21.83 12.76
N GLU A 286 12.19 -22.04 14.05
CA GLU A 286 11.18 -22.35 15.07
C GLU A 286 10.90 -21.11 15.91
N ALA A 287 9.62 -20.80 16.15
CA ALA A 287 9.24 -19.66 16.97
C ALA A 287 9.13 -20.06 18.46
N GLU A 288 9.99 -19.52 19.30
CA GLU A 288 10.24 -19.97 20.67
C GLU A 288 10.17 -18.83 21.70
N THR A 289 10.39 -17.58 21.29
CA THR A 289 10.33 -16.43 22.18
C THR A 289 8.95 -15.79 22.17
N ALA A 290 8.25 -15.83 23.31
CA ALA A 290 6.94 -15.20 23.47
C ALA A 290 7.02 -13.67 23.39
N THR A 291 6.16 -13.02 22.62
CA THR A 291 6.21 -11.56 22.40
C THR A 291 5.50 -10.73 23.46
N VAL A 292 4.53 -11.33 24.16
CA VAL A 292 3.66 -10.65 25.12
C VAL A 292 4.47 -10.00 26.26
N GLY A 293 4.28 -8.70 26.44
CA GLY A 293 4.89 -7.92 27.51
C GLY A 293 6.36 -7.55 27.29
N LEU A 294 6.97 -7.98 26.18
CA LEU A 294 8.38 -7.68 25.88
C LEU A 294 8.60 -6.25 25.38
N PHE A 295 7.59 -5.67 24.73
CA PHE A 295 7.75 -4.42 24.00
C PHE A 295 6.96 -3.27 24.62
N ARG A 296 7.44 -2.06 24.35
CA ARG A 296 6.71 -0.83 24.61
C ARG A 296 6.69 0.02 23.34
N ALA A 297 5.69 0.88 23.22
CA ALA A 297 5.51 1.74 22.06
C ALA A 297 5.43 3.21 22.45
N ILE A 298 5.95 4.06 21.56
CA ILE A 298 5.69 5.50 21.56
C ILE A 298 4.83 5.81 20.33
N ASN A 299 3.72 6.51 20.55
CA ASN A 299 2.91 7.02 19.45
C ASN A 299 3.65 8.20 18.81
N THR A 300 3.95 8.11 17.51
CA THR A 300 4.63 9.19 16.78
C THR A 300 3.72 10.40 16.53
N MET A 301 2.41 10.25 16.76
CA MET A 301 1.35 11.19 16.35
C MET A 301 1.26 11.39 14.83
N ILE A 302 1.99 10.59 14.04
CA ILE A 302 1.92 10.61 12.58
C ILE A 302 0.86 9.61 12.14
N VAL A 303 0.00 10.06 11.22
CA VAL A 303 -1.07 9.25 10.63
C VAL A 303 -0.82 9.10 9.13
N ALA A 304 -0.77 7.85 8.66
CA ALA A 304 -0.62 7.51 7.26
C ALA A 304 -1.98 7.21 6.64
N GLY A 305 -2.51 8.18 5.90
CA GLY A 305 -3.75 8.02 5.11
C GLY A 305 -3.51 7.32 3.79
N THR A 306 -4.40 6.38 3.45
CA THR A 306 -4.34 5.55 2.25
C THR A 306 -5.64 5.68 1.43
N PRO A 307 -5.59 6.29 0.23
CA PRO A 307 -6.69 6.27 -0.72
C PRO A 307 -6.62 5.01 -1.60
N LEU A 308 -7.59 4.84 -2.48
CA LEU A 308 -7.40 4.05 -3.70
C LEU A 308 -6.72 4.91 -4.76
N TRP A 309 -5.85 4.29 -5.54
CA TRP A 309 -5.07 4.96 -6.58
C TRP A 309 -5.57 4.56 -7.95
N VAL A 310 -5.75 5.54 -8.84
CA VAL A 310 -6.13 5.32 -10.25
C VAL A 310 -5.04 5.95 -11.13
N ALA A 311 -4.83 5.42 -12.33
CA ALA A 311 -3.91 6.03 -13.29
C ALA A 311 -4.33 7.48 -13.64
N VAL A 312 -3.37 8.31 -14.04
CA VAL A 312 -3.67 9.59 -14.72
C VAL A 312 -4.16 9.32 -16.14
N ASP A 313 -4.87 10.27 -16.75
CA ASP A 313 -5.35 10.12 -18.14
C ASP A 313 -4.20 10.23 -19.15
#